data_AF-A0AAV5VP27-F1
#
_entry.id   AF-A0AAV5VP27-F1
#
_cell.length_a   1.000
_cell.length_b   1.000
_cell.length_c   1.000
_cell.angle_alpha   90.00
_cell.angle_beta   90.00
_cell.angle_gamma   90.00
#
_symmetry.space_group_name_H-M   'P 1'
#
loop_
_entity.id
_entity.type
_entity.pdbx_description
1 polymer ?
#
loop_
_entity_poly.entity_id
_entity_poly.type
_entity_poly.pdbx_seq_one_letter_code
_entity_poly.pdbx_strand_id
1 'polypeptide(L)'
;NHAVMGNPKKADNRVTNLHATLQRATKNGDLKNEAKVRRELGELLRAKGNCKKAIEHYTKAFELTEKDEKDDRLHLLNELIELHAEEGNYDECVKCLTVCEEES
;
A
#
# COMPACT_ATOMS: atom_id res chain seq x y z
N ASN A 1 21.02 12.95 9.94
CA ASN A 1 21.02 11.50 10.25
C ASN A 1 19.68 11.08 10.81
N HIS A 2 18.66 10.94 9.96
CA HIS A 2 17.35 10.41 10.36
C HIS A 2 17.33 8.90 10.15
N ALA A 3 17.87 8.15 11.11
CA ALA A 3 17.70 6.71 11.19
C ALA A 3 16.72 6.41 12.33
N VAL A 4 15.42 6.55 12.06
CA VAL A 4 14.40 5.91 12.89
C VAL A 4 14.45 4.42 12.52
N MET A 5 15.46 3.72 13.03
CA MET A 5 15.51 2.26 12.97
C MET A 5 14.40 1.72 13.87
N GLY A 6 13.21 1.63 13.28
CA GLY A 6 12.08 0.91 13.82
C GLY A 6 12.56 -0.50 14.18
N ASN A 7 12.44 -0.82 15.46
CA ASN A 7 12.90 -2.07 16.07
C ASN A 7 12.50 -3.29 15.20
N PRO A 8 13.43 -4.02 14.57
CA PRO A 8 13.12 -5.03 13.55
C PRO A 8 12.19 -6.13 14.08
N LYS A 9 12.30 -6.49 15.37
CA LYS A 9 11.41 -7.44 16.05
C LYS A 9 9.93 -7.00 16.10
N LYS A 10 9.64 -5.70 16.16
CA LYS A 10 8.25 -5.21 16.14
C LYS A 10 7.68 -5.19 14.72
N ALA A 11 8.52 -4.89 13.73
CA ALA A 11 8.13 -4.93 12.33
C ALA A 11 7.79 -6.36 11.88
N ASP A 12 8.54 -7.37 12.35
CA ASP A 12 8.30 -8.78 11.98
C ASP A 12 7.04 -9.36 12.62
N ASN A 13 6.76 -9.02 13.88
CA ASN A 13 5.48 -9.36 14.51
C ASN A 13 4.29 -8.62 13.84
N ARG A 14 4.47 -7.36 13.43
CA ARG A 14 3.43 -6.61 12.71
C ARG A 14 3.09 -7.26 11.37
N VAL A 15 4.09 -7.59 10.55
CA VAL A 15 3.86 -8.24 9.25
C VAL A 15 3.14 -9.58 9.42
N THR A 16 3.54 -10.37 10.42
CA THR A 16 2.90 -11.66 10.71
C THR A 16 1.44 -11.48 11.15
N ASN A 17 1.15 -10.51 12.01
CA ASN A 17 -0.20 -10.22 12.46
C ASN A 17 -1.08 -9.65 11.33
N LEU A 18 -0.51 -8.82 10.45
CA LEU A 18 -1.19 -8.28 9.27
C LEU A 18 -1.52 -9.39 8.27
N HIS A 19 -0.62 -10.35 8.02
CA HIS A 19 -0.94 -11.51 7.18
C HIS A 19 -2.09 -12.36 7.74
N ALA A 20 -2.10 -12.63 9.04
CA ALA A 20 -3.20 -13.35 9.67
C ALA A 20 -4.53 -12.57 9.58
N THR A 21 -4.47 -11.25 9.74
CA THR A 21 -5.64 -10.36 9.63
C THR A 21 -6.13 -10.31 8.19
N LEU A 22 -5.22 -10.22 7.21
CA LEU A 22 -5.52 -10.25 5.78
C LEU A 22 -6.28 -11.53 5.41
N GLN A 23 -5.75 -12.70 5.83
CA GLN A 23 -6.37 -13.98 5.54
C GLN A 23 -7.79 -14.07 6.12
N ARG A 24 -8.03 -13.49 7.30
CA ARG A 24 -9.36 -13.43 7.91
C ARG A 24 -10.28 -12.46 7.18
N ALA A 25 -9.80 -11.28 6.81
CA ALA A 25 -10.57 -10.28 6.04
C ALA A 25 -11.00 -10.86 4.68
N THR A 26 -10.07 -11.47 3.94
CA THR A 26 -10.36 -12.14 2.67
C THR A 26 -11.38 -13.28 2.84
N LYS A 27 -11.24 -14.09 3.90
CA LYS A 27 -12.17 -15.19 4.17
C LYS A 27 -13.57 -14.70 4.54
N ASN A 28 -13.66 -13.55 5.21
CA ASN A 28 -14.92 -12.94 5.62
C ASN A 28 -15.56 -12.08 4.51
N GLY A 29 -14.87 -11.86 3.39
CA GLY A 29 -15.32 -10.97 2.32
C GLY A 29 -15.28 -9.48 2.70
N ASP A 30 -14.50 -9.12 3.72
CA ASP A 30 -14.39 -7.75 4.21
C ASP A 30 -13.32 -6.99 3.40
N LEU A 31 -13.73 -6.51 2.22
CA LEU A 31 -12.87 -5.83 1.25
C LEU A 31 -12.23 -4.57 1.85
N LYS A 32 -12.97 -3.83 2.69
CA LYS A 32 -12.50 -2.60 3.34
C LYS A 32 -11.39 -2.87 4.34
N ASN A 33 -11.56 -3.86 5.22
CA ASN A 33 -10.45 -4.26 6.10
C ASN A 33 -9.29 -4.87 5.30
N GLU A 34 -9.56 -5.61 4.22
CA GLU A 34 -8.52 -6.16 3.37
C GLU A 34 -7.65 -5.04 2.76
N ALA A 35 -8.29 -4.00 2.19
CA ALA A 35 -7.60 -2.84 1.63
C ALA A 35 -6.75 -2.14 2.68
N LYS A 36 -7.29 -1.90 3.88
CA LYS A 36 -6.57 -1.26 4.98
C LYS A 36 -5.34 -2.06 5.42
N VAL A 37 -5.48 -3.37 5.61
CA VAL A 37 -4.37 -4.25 6.00
C VAL A 37 -3.29 -4.27 4.91
N ARG A 38 -3.69 -4.27 3.63
CA ARG A 38 -2.75 -4.20 2.51
C ARG A 38 -2.01 -2.86 2.46
N ARG A 39 -2.69 -1.74 2.72
CA ARG A 39 -2.05 -0.43 2.85
C ARG A 39 -0.96 -0.44 3.93
N GLU A 40 -1.28 -0.94 5.12
CA GLU A 40 -0.32 -1.03 6.24
C GLU A 40 0.86 -1.96 5.91
N LEU A 41 0.64 -3.04 5.16
CA LEU A 41 1.72 -3.89 4.66
C LEU A 41 2.61 -3.15 3.66
N GLY A 42 2.02 -2.38 2.74
CA GLY A 42 2.73 -1.54 1.79
C GLY A 42 3.66 -0.54 2.49
N GLU A 43 3.14 0.17 3.49
CA GLU A 43 3.91 1.15 4.28
C GLU A 43 5.10 0.50 4.99
N LEU A 44 4.88 -0.67 5.61
CA LEU A 44 5.94 -1.42 6.28
C LEU A 44 7.01 -1.91 5.31
N LEU A 45 6.61 -2.36 4.12
CA LEU A 45 7.53 -2.82 3.09
C LEU A 45 8.35 -1.66 2.50
N ARG A 46 7.71 -0.51 2.25
CA ARG A 46 8.38 0.73 1.86
C ARG A 46 9.40 1.15 2.91
N ALA A 47 9.03 1.14 4.20
CA ALA A 47 9.94 1.44 5.30
C ALA A 47 11.11 0.46 5.42
N LYS A 48 10.93 -0.79 4.96
CA LYS A 48 12.00 -1.81 4.85
C LYS A 48 12.85 -1.68 3.57
N GLY A 49 12.56 -0.69 2.71
CA GLY A 49 13.24 -0.50 1.42
C GLY A 49 12.80 -1.48 0.32
N ASN A 50 11.67 -2.16 0.51
CA ASN A 50 11.15 -3.13 -0.45
C ASN A 50 10.02 -2.51 -1.29
N CYS A 51 10.40 -1.56 -2.16
CA CYS A 51 9.46 -0.79 -2.99
C CYS A 51 8.59 -1.68 -3.89
N LYS A 52 9.17 -2.71 -4.52
CA LYS A 52 8.44 -3.65 -5.39
C LYS A 52 7.27 -4.33 -4.67
N LYS A 53 7.52 -4.90 -3.49
CA LYS A 53 6.43 -5.52 -2.72
C LYS A 53 5.46 -4.48 -2.18
N ALA A 54 5.94 -3.30 -1.81
CA ALA A 54 5.06 -2.22 -1.37
C ALA A 54 4.05 -1.84 -2.48
N ILE A 55 4.53 -1.69 -3.71
CA ILE A 55 3.69 -1.46 -4.91
C ILE A 55 2.63 -2.54 -5.04
N GLU A 56 2.99 -3.84 -5.02
CA GLU A 56 2.03 -4.94 -5.11
C GLU A 56 0.91 -4.85 -4.06
N HIS A 57 1.27 -4.51 -2.82
CA HIS A 57 0.30 -4.37 -1.74
C HIS A 57 -0.58 -3.12 -1.89
N TYR A 58 -0.01 -1.98 -2.29
CA TYR A 58 -0.77 -0.75 -2.52
C TYR A 58 -1.70 -0.85 -3.73
N THR A 59 -1.26 -1.45 -4.84
CA THR A 59 -2.11 -1.72 -6.01
C THR A 59 -3.28 -2.59 -5.62
N LYS A 60 -3.04 -3.66 -4.84
CA LYS A 60 -4.12 -4.53 -4.42
C LYS A 60 -5.07 -3.87 -3.42
N ALA A 61 -4.56 -3.00 -2.54
CA ALA A 61 -5.42 -2.18 -1.69
C ALA A 61 -6.32 -1.28 -2.52
N PHE A 62 -5.77 -0.63 -3.55
CA PHE A 62 -6.52 0.28 -4.43
C PHE A 62 -7.63 -0.43 -5.21
N GLU A 63 -7.37 -1.65 -5.70
CA GLU A 63 -8.40 -2.48 -6.37
C GLU A 63 -9.55 -2.89 -5.44
N LEU A 64 -9.29 -2.99 -4.13
CA LEU A 64 -10.26 -3.42 -3.13
C LEU A 64 -11.02 -2.24 -2.49
N THR A 65 -10.43 -1.05 -2.51
CA THR A 65 -11.08 0.19 -2.06
C THR A 65 -12.20 0.56 -3.02
N GLU A 66 -13.39 0.83 -2.47
CA GLU A 66 -14.54 1.18 -3.28
C GLU A 66 -14.34 2.55 -3.96
N LYS A 67 -14.98 2.75 -5.11
CA LYS A 67 -14.86 4.01 -5.86
C LYS A 67 -15.37 5.23 -5.08
N ASP A 68 -16.31 5.01 -4.17
CA ASP A 68 -16.87 6.06 -3.32
C ASP A 68 -15.88 6.50 -2.21
N GLU A 69 -14.86 5.70 -1.90
CA GLU A 69 -13.80 6.01 -0.92
C GLU A 69 -12.65 6.79 -1.58
N LYS A 70 -12.97 7.91 -2.23
CA LYS A 70 -12.01 8.73 -2.99
C LYS A 70 -10.77 9.13 -2.19
N ASP A 71 -10.93 9.51 -0.93
CA ASP A 71 -9.80 9.93 -0.08
C ASP A 71 -8.78 8.80 0.12
N ASP A 72 -9.26 7.58 0.39
CA ASP A 72 -8.39 6.40 0.56
C ASP A 72 -7.74 6.02 -0.78
N ARG A 73 -8.47 6.14 -1.90
CA ARG A 73 -7.94 5.86 -3.25
C ARG A 73 -6.86 6.86 -3.66
N LEU A 74 -7.08 8.15 -3.44
CA LEU A 74 -6.10 9.20 -3.72
C LEU A 74 -4.83 9.02 -2.88
N HIS A 75 -4.99 8.66 -1.60
CA HIS A 75 -3.86 8.36 -0.74
C HIS A 75 -3.04 7.17 -1.28
N LEU A 76 -3.69 6.08 -1.68
CA LEU A 76 -3.02 4.92 -2.27
C LEU A 76 -2.32 5.24 -3.60
N LEU A 77 -2.94 6.06 -4.45
CA LEU A 77 -2.35 6.52 -5.70
C LEU A 77 -1.10 7.36 -5.46
N ASN A 78 -1.13 8.27 -4.48
CA ASN A 78 0.03 9.09 -4.14
C ASN A 78 1.21 8.22 -3.68
N GLU A 79 0.97 7.22 -2.83
CA GLU A 79 2.04 6.28 -2.42
C GLU A 79 2.59 5.48 -3.61
N LEU A 80 1.73 5.04 -4.54
CA LEU A 80 2.15 4.35 -5.76
C LEU A 80 2.99 5.25 -6.68
N ILE A 81 2.59 6.51 -6.87
CA ILE A 81 3.30 7.49 -7.69
C ILE A 81 4.71 7.72 -7.13
N GLU A 82 4.81 7.95 -5.81
CA GLU A 82 6.10 8.11 -5.13
C GLU A 82 6.99 6.87 -5.33
N LEU A 83 6.45 5.68 -5.10
CA LEU A 83 7.20 4.43 -5.23
C LEU A 83 7.65 4.14 -6.66
N HIS A 84 6.79 4.35 -7.65
CA HIS A 84 7.14 4.16 -9.06
C HIS A 84 8.19 5.19 -9.50
N ALA A 85 8.11 6.43 -9.01
CA ALA A 85 9.14 7.44 -9.27
C ALA A 85 10.48 7.06 -8.61
N GLU A 86 10.47 6.54 -7.38
CA GLU A 86 11.66 6.04 -6.68
C GLU A 86 12.29 4.82 -7.38
N GLU A 87 11.48 3.92 -7.96
CA GLU A 87 11.96 2.74 -8.69
C GLU A 87 12.44 3.06 -10.12
N GLY A 88 12.17 4.27 -10.63
CA GLY A 88 12.45 4.68 -12.01
C GLY A 88 11.45 4.12 -13.04
N ASN A 89 10.32 3.61 -12.57
CA ASN A 89 9.23 3.09 -13.39
C ASN A 89 8.29 4.22 -13.83
N TYR A 90 8.81 5.13 -14.67
CA TYR A 90 8.08 6.34 -15.09
C TYR A 90 6.79 6.04 -15.85
N ASP A 91 6.72 4.95 -16.61
CA ASP A 91 5.51 4.58 -17.35
C ASP A 91 4.32 4.27 -16.42
N GLU A 92 4.56 3.52 -15.34
CA GLU A 92 3.52 3.22 -14.34
C GLU A 92 3.20 4.45 -13.48
N CYS A 93 4.21 5.27 -13.17
CA CYS A 93 4.02 6.54 -12.48
C CYS A 93 3.05 7.46 -13.25
N VAL A 94 3.25 7.62 -14.57
CA VAL A 94 2.36 8.42 -15.43
C VAL A 94 0.95 7.86 -15.43
N LYS A 95 0.77 6.54 -15.50
CA LYS A 95 -0.56 5.92 -15.41
C LYS A 95 -1.22 6.21 -14.06
N CYS A 96 -0.51 6.06 -12.96
CA CYS A 96 -1.05 6.37 -11.63
C CYS A 96 -1.40 7.86 -11.49
N LEU A 97 -0.59 8.76 -12.06
CA LEU A 97 -0.88 10.19 -12.10
C LEU A 97 -2.17 10.49 -12.88
N THR A 98 -2.35 9.91 -14.08
CA THR A 98 -3.58 10.11 -14.86
C THR A 98 -4.82 9.61 -14.11
N VAL A 99 -4.71 8.47 -13.42
CA VAL A 99 -5.83 7.95 -12.61
C VAL A 99 -6.08 8.85 -11.39
N CYS A 100 -5.04 9.44 -10.79
CA CYS A 100 -5.20 10.38 -9.68
C CYS A 100 -5.98 11.63 -10.08
N GLU A 101 -5.70 12.17 -11.27
CA GLU A 101 -6.41 13.32 -11.85
C GLU A 101 -7.87 13.00 -12.21
N GLU A 102 -8.18 11.75 -12.59
CA GLU A 102 -9.56 11.31 -12.85
C GLU A 102 -10.40 11.15 -11.57
N GLU A 103 -9.76 10.84 -10.45
CA GLU A 103 -10.41 10.58 -9.17
C GLU A 103 -10.57 11.84 -8.29
N SER A 104 -9.75 12.87 -8.53
CA SER A 104 -9.80 14.20 -7.88
C SER A 104 -11.06 14.99 -8.25
#